data_AF-A0ABD0SKZ0-F1
#
_entry.id   AF-A0ABD0SKZ0-F1
#
_cell.length_a   1.000
_cell.length_b   1.000
_cell.length_c   1.000
_cell.angle_alpha   90.00
_cell.angle_beta   90.00
_cell.angle_gamma   90.00
#
_symmetry.space_group_name_H-M   'P 1'
#
loop_
_entity.id
_entity.type
_entity.pdbx_description
1 polymer ?
#
loop_
_entity_poly.entity_id
_entity_poly.type
_entity_poly.pdbx_seq_one_letter_code
_entity_poly.pdbx_strand_id
1 'polypeptide(L)'
;MRSELGQISLDKVFRERESLNVSIVHAINKASEAWGITCLRYEIRDIKLPSRVHEAMQMQVEAERRKRAAILESEGVRAADINVAEGKRQARILASEAEKQEQINKASGEAQAMLAVAEARARGLTLVGRALAQTDSKHAASLTLAEQYVAAFNKLARTNNTLILPANAGDVSNLVAQAMSIYSTVTAHNTQKALNQAENSQDYEDPLVTLNALTEKGSTMAGQAVPREDDSLAEYFSDDEEREKALQAQKEKKDQHLHKLERDT
;
A
#
# COMPACT_ATOMS: atom_id res chain seq x y z
N MET A 1 -14.98 -62.35 -28.53
CA MET A 1 -15.03 -61.04 -29.22
C MET A 1 -16.30 -60.25 -28.89
N ARG A 2 -17.51 -60.72 -29.25
CA ARG A 2 -18.77 -59.99 -28.96
C ARG A 2 -18.98 -59.69 -27.47
N SER A 3 -18.67 -60.65 -26.59
CA SER A 3 -18.78 -60.50 -25.14
C SER A 3 -17.87 -59.38 -24.61
N GLU A 4 -16.59 -59.40 -24.99
CA GLU A 4 -15.60 -58.37 -24.59
C GLU A 4 -15.96 -56.97 -25.11
N LEU A 5 -16.44 -56.88 -26.36
CA LEU A 5 -16.87 -55.60 -26.96
C LEU A 5 -18.12 -55.01 -26.30
N GLY A 6 -18.97 -55.84 -25.70
CA GLY A 6 -20.20 -55.39 -25.04
C GLY A 6 -19.98 -54.80 -23.64
N GLN A 7 -18.82 -55.07 -23.02
CA GLN A 7 -18.50 -54.60 -21.66
C GLN A 7 -17.84 -53.22 -21.62
N ILE A 8 -17.34 -52.74 -22.76
CA ILE A 8 -16.54 -51.51 -22.86
C ILE A 8 -17.35 -50.43 -23.58
N SER A 9 -17.29 -49.19 -23.08
CA SER A 9 -17.98 -48.06 -23.72
C SER A 9 -17.35 -47.73 -25.08
N LEU A 10 -18.18 -47.27 -26.02
CA LEU A 10 -17.76 -46.97 -27.40
C LEU A 10 -16.57 -46.01 -27.47
N ASP A 11 -16.55 -44.95 -26.64
CA ASP A 11 -15.44 -44.00 -26.57
C ASP A 11 -14.13 -44.66 -26.09
N LYS A 12 -14.23 -45.57 -25.11
CA LYS A 12 -13.09 -46.30 -24.57
C LYS A 12 -12.52 -47.30 -25.59
N VAL A 13 -13.37 -47.89 -26.44
CA VAL A 13 -12.92 -48.72 -27.58
C VAL A 13 -12.06 -47.92 -28.57
N PHE A 14 -12.35 -46.63 -28.79
CA PHE A 14 -11.53 -45.77 -29.65
C PHE A 14 -10.24 -45.31 -28.98
N ARG A 15 -10.31 -44.96 -27.69
CA ARG A 15 -9.17 -44.41 -26.93
C ARG A 15 -8.14 -45.48 -26.54
N GLU A 16 -8.57 -46.70 -26.27
CA GLU A 16 -7.74 -47.77 -25.68
C GLU A 16 -7.79 -49.07 -26.51
N ARG A 17 -7.54 -48.97 -27.83
CA ARG A 17 -7.55 -50.14 -28.74
C ARG A 17 -6.56 -51.25 -28.32
N GLU A 18 -5.42 -50.88 -27.75
CA GLU A 18 -4.40 -51.84 -27.30
C GLU A 18 -4.88 -52.69 -26.12
N SER A 19 -5.54 -52.07 -25.14
CA SER A 19 -6.13 -52.78 -24.00
C SER A 19 -7.16 -53.82 -24.46
N LEU A 20 -8.00 -53.44 -25.43
CA LEU A 20 -8.98 -54.34 -26.03
C LEU A 20 -8.33 -55.50 -26.78
N ASN A 21 -7.24 -55.26 -27.52
CA ASN A 21 -6.49 -56.31 -28.21
C ASN A 21 -5.95 -57.35 -27.21
N VAL A 22 -5.39 -56.91 -26.08
CA VAL A 22 -4.88 -57.79 -25.02
C VAL A 22 -6.00 -58.65 -24.42
N SER A 23 -7.13 -58.04 -24.06
CA SER A 23 -8.27 -58.76 -23.50
C SER A 23 -8.85 -59.79 -24.49
N ILE A 24 -8.91 -59.47 -25.78
CA ILE A 24 -9.37 -60.40 -26.82
C ILE A 24 -8.40 -61.57 -26.99
N VAL A 25 -7.10 -61.31 -27.05
CA VAL A 25 -6.08 -62.38 -27.14
C VAL A 25 -6.16 -63.31 -25.94
N HIS A 26 -6.29 -62.75 -24.73
CA HIS A 26 -6.44 -63.52 -23.51
C HIS A 26 -7.68 -64.43 -23.54
N ALA A 27 -8.83 -63.88 -23.92
CA ALA A 27 -10.08 -64.64 -24.02
C ALA A 27 -10.02 -65.76 -25.08
N ILE A 28 -9.36 -65.52 -26.23
CA ILE A 28 -9.20 -66.51 -27.29
C ILE A 28 -8.25 -67.63 -26.85
N ASN A 29 -7.11 -67.30 -26.23
CA ASN A 29 -6.14 -68.31 -25.79
C ASN A 29 -6.73 -69.22 -24.70
N LYS A 30 -7.53 -68.67 -23.79
CA LYS A 30 -8.25 -69.46 -22.77
C LYS A 30 -9.20 -70.50 -23.38
N ALA A 31 -9.87 -70.17 -24.49
CA ALA A 31 -10.77 -71.10 -25.17
C ALA A 31 -10.02 -72.09 -26.09
N SER A 32 -8.86 -71.69 -26.63
CA SER A 32 -8.10 -72.46 -27.62
C SER A 32 -7.14 -73.48 -27.01
N GLU A 33 -6.94 -73.44 -25.69
CA GLU A 33 -6.09 -74.37 -24.94
C GLU A 33 -6.47 -75.84 -25.16
N ALA A 34 -7.77 -76.14 -25.23
CA ALA A 34 -8.29 -77.48 -25.51
C ALA A 34 -7.94 -78.02 -26.91
N TRP A 35 -7.57 -77.14 -27.84
CA TRP A 35 -7.25 -77.48 -29.23
C TRP A 35 -5.76 -77.36 -29.56
N GLY A 36 -4.93 -76.95 -28.59
CA GLY A 36 -3.48 -76.78 -28.78
C GLY A 36 -3.09 -75.65 -29.74
N ILE A 37 -3.97 -74.66 -29.94
CA ILE A 37 -3.72 -73.51 -30.82
C ILE A 37 -3.48 -72.27 -29.96
N THR A 38 -2.44 -71.50 -30.28
CA THR A 38 -2.12 -70.24 -29.59
C THR A 38 -2.21 -69.05 -30.54
N CYS A 39 -2.97 -68.04 -30.16
CA CYS A 39 -3.07 -66.77 -30.87
C CYS A 39 -1.97 -65.82 -30.35
N LEU A 40 -1.05 -65.43 -31.24
CA LEU A 40 0.10 -64.59 -30.89
C LEU A 40 -0.23 -63.09 -30.86
N ARG A 41 -1.06 -62.62 -31.79
CA ARG A 41 -1.44 -61.21 -31.89
C ARG A 41 -2.81 -61.05 -32.52
N TYR A 42 -3.58 -60.12 -31.98
CA TYR A 42 -4.85 -59.67 -32.53
C TYR A 42 -4.81 -58.15 -32.74
N GLU A 43 -5.33 -57.67 -33.87
CA GLU A 43 -5.41 -56.25 -34.18
C GLU A 43 -6.75 -55.91 -34.83
N ILE A 44 -7.43 -54.92 -34.25
CA ILE A 44 -8.66 -54.37 -34.81
C ILE A 44 -8.32 -53.40 -35.93
N ARG A 45 -8.65 -53.77 -37.16
CA ARG A 45 -8.50 -52.91 -38.35
C ARG A 45 -9.55 -51.78 -38.35
N ASP A 46 -10.78 -52.10 -38.74
CA ASP A 46 -11.85 -51.12 -38.92
C ASP A 46 -13.06 -51.40 -38.03
N ILE A 47 -13.61 -50.33 -37.45
CA ILE A 47 -14.89 -50.35 -36.73
C ILE A 47 -15.85 -49.46 -37.51
N LYS A 48 -16.90 -50.05 -38.08
CA LYS A 48 -17.94 -49.32 -38.81
C LYS A 48 -19.09 -48.99 -37.87
N LEU A 49 -19.32 -47.70 -37.63
CA LEU A 49 -20.48 -47.21 -36.88
C LEU A 49 -21.61 -46.80 -37.85
N PRO A 50 -22.88 -46.93 -37.42
CA PRO A 50 -23.98 -46.26 -38.10
C PRO A 50 -23.80 -44.73 -38.05
N SER A 51 -24.10 -44.03 -39.15
CA SER A 51 -23.93 -42.58 -39.30
C SER A 51 -24.58 -41.77 -38.16
N ARG A 52 -25.79 -42.17 -37.75
CA ARG A 52 -26.54 -41.52 -36.66
C ARG A 52 -25.77 -41.48 -35.33
N VAL A 53 -25.01 -42.52 -35.00
CA VAL A 53 -24.23 -42.57 -33.75
C VAL A 53 -23.00 -41.69 -33.85
N HIS A 54 -22.36 -41.65 -35.02
CA HIS A 54 -21.21 -40.80 -35.28
C HIS A 54 -21.56 -39.32 -35.17
N GLU A 55 -22.67 -38.89 -35.80
CA GLU A 55 -23.17 -37.52 -35.73
C GLU A 55 -23.51 -37.10 -34.29
N ALA A 56 -24.19 -37.98 -33.53
CA ALA A 56 -24.52 -37.72 -32.13
C ALA A 56 -23.27 -37.56 -31.27
N MET A 57 -22.26 -38.41 -31.49
CA MET A 57 -20.98 -38.33 -30.78
C MET A 57 -20.23 -37.04 -31.13
N GLN A 58 -20.22 -36.64 -32.40
CA GLN A 58 -19.61 -35.39 -32.83
C GLN A 58 -20.30 -34.18 -32.20
N MET A 59 -21.63 -34.14 -32.21
CA MET A 59 -22.40 -33.06 -31.55
C MET A 59 -22.10 -32.98 -30.04
N GLN A 60 -21.97 -34.13 -29.37
CA GLN A 60 -21.63 -34.18 -27.95
C GLN A 60 -20.23 -33.61 -27.67
N VAL A 61 -19.23 -34.03 -28.44
CA VAL A 61 -17.84 -33.56 -28.30
C VAL A 61 -17.75 -32.06 -28.60
N GLU A 62 -18.44 -31.58 -29.65
CA GLU A 62 -18.51 -30.16 -29.97
C GLU A 62 -19.19 -29.35 -28.85
N ALA A 63 -20.29 -29.85 -28.28
CA ALA A 63 -20.97 -29.20 -27.18
C ALA A 63 -20.10 -29.11 -25.92
N GLU A 64 -19.37 -30.18 -25.59
CA GLU A 64 -18.44 -30.18 -24.47
C GLU A 64 -17.28 -29.20 -24.72
N ARG A 65 -16.72 -29.20 -25.93
CA ARG A 65 -15.65 -28.29 -26.32
C ARG A 65 -16.11 -26.83 -26.24
N ARG A 66 -17.33 -26.52 -26.72
CA ARG A 66 -17.94 -25.18 -26.61
C ARG A 66 -18.17 -24.79 -25.16
N LYS A 67 -18.67 -25.69 -24.32
CA LYS A 67 -18.85 -25.45 -22.88
C LYS A 67 -17.52 -25.12 -22.20
N ARG A 68 -16.48 -25.93 -22.45
CA ARG A 68 -15.14 -25.69 -21.89
C ARG A 68 -14.55 -24.36 -22.37
N ALA A 69 -14.71 -24.03 -23.66
CA ALA A 69 -14.25 -22.76 -24.20
C ALA A 69 -14.96 -21.56 -23.54
N ALA A 70 -16.28 -21.60 -23.39
CA ALA A 70 -17.06 -20.53 -22.77
C ALA A 70 -16.71 -20.32 -21.29
N ILE A 71 -16.45 -21.41 -20.54
CA ILE A 71 -16.01 -21.31 -19.14
C ILE A 71 -14.64 -20.64 -19.08
N LEU A 72 -13.68 -21.10 -19.89
CA LEU A 72 -12.33 -20.55 -19.91
C LEU A 72 -12.31 -19.08 -20.33
N GLU A 73 -13.14 -18.70 -21.30
CA GLU A 73 -13.30 -17.29 -21.71
C GLU A 73 -13.88 -16.44 -20.57
N SER A 74 -14.94 -16.91 -19.90
CA SER A 74 -15.54 -16.22 -18.76
C SER A 74 -14.57 -16.06 -17.59
N GLU A 75 -13.75 -17.08 -17.31
CA GLU A 75 -12.71 -17.04 -16.29
C GLU A 75 -11.60 -16.08 -16.66
N GLY A 76 -11.19 -16.07 -17.93
CA GLY A 76 -10.21 -15.12 -18.47
C GLY A 76 -10.68 -13.66 -18.33
N VAL A 77 -11.93 -13.36 -18.69
CA VAL A 77 -12.52 -12.03 -18.54
C VAL A 77 -12.55 -11.62 -17.07
N ARG A 78 -13.04 -12.50 -16.18
CA ARG A 78 -13.07 -12.23 -14.74
C ARG A 78 -11.68 -11.95 -14.18
N ALA A 79 -10.68 -12.74 -14.54
CA ALA A 79 -9.31 -12.55 -14.09
C ALA A 79 -8.70 -11.23 -14.62
N ALA A 80 -8.98 -10.88 -15.88
CA ALA A 80 -8.55 -9.62 -16.47
C ALA A 80 -9.16 -8.41 -15.75
N ASP A 81 -10.47 -8.44 -15.47
CA ASP A 81 -11.17 -7.36 -14.77
C ASP A 81 -10.65 -7.16 -13.35
N ILE A 82 -10.38 -8.26 -12.63
CA ILE A 82 -9.76 -8.22 -11.29
C ILE A 82 -8.38 -7.56 -11.36
N ASN A 83 -7.53 -7.99 -12.29
CA ASN A 83 -6.19 -7.42 -12.45
C ASN A 83 -6.23 -5.92 -12.76
N VAL A 84 -7.13 -5.49 -13.65
CA VAL A 84 -7.32 -4.06 -13.96
C VAL A 84 -7.81 -3.29 -12.73
N ALA A 85 -8.76 -3.84 -11.97
CA ALA A 85 -9.27 -3.20 -10.77
C ALA A 85 -8.20 -3.10 -9.67
N GLU A 86 -7.40 -4.13 -9.49
CA GLU A 86 -6.29 -4.18 -8.54
C GLU A 86 -5.18 -3.20 -8.92
N GLY A 87 -4.78 -3.16 -10.19
CA GLY A 87 -3.83 -2.17 -10.70
C GLY A 87 -4.31 -0.74 -10.48
N LYS A 88 -5.60 -0.46 -10.73
CA LYS A 88 -6.20 0.86 -10.44
C LYS A 88 -6.23 1.19 -8.95
N ARG A 89 -6.51 0.20 -8.09
CA ARG A 89 -6.48 0.37 -6.63
C ARG A 89 -5.07 0.73 -6.18
N GLN A 90 -4.09 -0.05 -6.60
CA GLN A 90 -2.70 0.16 -6.22
C GLN A 90 -2.16 1.50 -6.72
N ALA A 91 -2.48 1.87 -7.97
CA ALA A 91 -2.12 3.17 -8.53
C ALA A 91 -2.71 4.34 -7.72
N ARG A 92 -3.97 4.23 -7.26
CA ARG A 92 -4.58 5.28 -6.42
C ARG A 92 -3.95 5.38 -5.04
N ILE A 93 -3.62 4.26 -4.41
CA ILE A 93 -2.92 4.25 -3.11
C ILE A 93 -1.56 4.93 -3.26
N LEU A 94 -0.76 4.50 -4.24
CA LEU A 94 0.55 5.07 -4.51
C LEU A 94 0.48 6.57 -4.84
N ALA A 95 -0.52 7.00 -5.61
CA ALA A 95 -0.71 8.42 -5.92
C ALA A 95 -1.03 9.23 -4.65
N SER A 96 -1.91 8.72 -3.78
CA SER A 96 -2.27 9.39 -2.53
C SER A 96 -1.08 9.45 -1.55
N GLU A 97 -0.28 8.39 -1.47
CA GLU A 97 0.93 8.35 -0.65
C GLU A 97 2.00 9.31 -1.19
N ALA A 98 2.18 9.35 -2.52
CA ALA A 98 3.09 10.27 -3.17
C ALA A 98 2.70 11.73 -2.90
N GLU A 99 1.40 12.07 -3.02
CA GLU A 99 0.92 13.43 -2.73
C GLU A 99 1.16 13.82 -1.27
N LYS A 100 0.86 12.92 -0.32
CA LYS A 100 1.16 13.15 1.11
C LYS A 100 2.64 13.39 1.32
N GLN A 101 3.50 12.56 0.73
CA GLN A 101 4.95 12.69 0.88
C GLN A 101 5.49 13.96 0.23
N GLU A 102 4.97 14.34 -0.93
CA GLU A 102 5.30 15.59 -1.61
C GLU A 102 4.97 16.80 -0.73
N GLN A 103 3.78 16.85 -0.15
CA GLN A 103 3.37 17.93 0.75
C GLN A 103 4.27 18.03 1.98
N ILE A 104 4.63 16.89 2.60
CA ILE A 104 5.56 16.86 3.74
C ILE A 104 6.94 17.37 3.33
N ASN A 105 7.47 16.89 2.20
CA ASN A 105 8.78 17.31 1.70
C ASN A 105 8.81 18.80 1.40
N LYS A 106 7.74 19.33 0.79
CA LYS A 106 7.60 20.75 0.49
C LYS A 106 7.54 21.59 1.76
N ALA A 107 6.68 21.23 2.72
CA ALA A 107 6.57 21.94 3.99
C ALA A 107 7.89 21.91 4.78
N SER A 108 8.57 20.77 4.80
CA SER A 108 9.88 20.62 5.43
C SER A 108 10.95 21.48 4.75
N GLY A 109 10.99 21.47 3.41
CA GLY A 109 11.91 22.30 2.64
C GLY A 109 11.69 23.80 2.87
N GLU A 110 10.43 24.24 2.92
CA GLU A 110 10.06 25.62 3.22
C GLU A 110 10.46 26.01 4.65
N ALA A 111 10.20 25.15 5.63
CA ALA A 111 10.60 25.38 7.02
C ALA A 111 12.13 25.48 7.16
N GLN A 112 12.88 24.56 6.55
CA GLN A 112 14.35 24.59 6.55
C GLN A 112 14.90 25.85 5.88
N ALA A 113 14.34 26.24 4.74
CA ALA A 113 14.72 27.48 4.05
C ALA A 113 14.44 28.71 4.94
N MET A 114 13.29 28.76 5.61
CA MET A 114 12.95 29.85 6.52
C MET A 114 13.91 29.92 7.72
N LEU A 115 14.24 28.77 8.31
CA LEU A 115 15.21 28.69 9.40
C LEU A 115 16.59 29.19 8.95
N ALA A 116 17.06 28.77 7.77
CA ALA A 116 18.35 29.22 7.23
C ALA A 116 18.38 30.74 7.02
N VAL A 117 17.29 31.33 6.49
CA VAL A 117 17.18 32.78 6.33
C VAL A 117 17.10 33.49 7.69
N ALA A 118 16.32 32.97 8.64
CA ALA A 118 16.18 33.53 9.98
C ALA A 118 17.52 33.51 10.72
N GLU A 119 18.27 32.42 10.62
CA GLU A 119 19.59 32.29 11.21
C GLU A 119 20.60 33.25 10.57
N ALA A 120 20.62 33.34 9.23
CA ALA A 120 21.46 34.30 8.52
C ALA A 120 21.15 35.75 8.95
N ARG A 121 19.85 36.10 9.09
CA ARG A 121 19.42 37.40 9.59
C ARG A 121 19.84 37.63 11.04
N ALA A 122 19.69 36.65 11.92
CA ALA A 122 20.08 36.76 13.32
C ALA A 122 21.60 36.98 13.47
N ARG A 123 22.41 36.23 12.70
CA ARG A 123 23.86 36.43 12.64
C ARG A 123 24.21 37.83 12.12
N GLY A 124 23.53 38.29 11.07
CA GLY A 124 23.69 39.64 10.53
C GLY A 124 23.36 40.74 11.55
N LEU A 125 22.22 40.63 12.24
CA LEU A 125 21.81 41.56 13.29
C LEU A 125 22.78 41.57 14.47
N THR A 126 23.34 40.41 14.83
CA THR A 126 24.35 40.33 15.90
C THR A 126 25.63 41.05 15.49
N LEU A 127 26.05 40.91 14.23
CA LEU A 127 27.23 41.63 13.71
C LEU A 127 27.00 43.14 13.71
N VAL A 128 25.83 43.60 13.24
CA VAL A 128 25.44 45.02 13.29
C VAL A 128 25.36 45.52 14.73
N GLY A 129 24.74 44.76 15.63
CA GLY A 129 24.65 45.10 17.05
C GLY A 129 26.03 45.25 17.70
N ARG A 130 26.98 44.38 17.36
CA ARG A 130 28.38 44.51 17.81
C ARG A 130 29.05 45.77 17.26
N ALA A 131 28.82 46.10 15.98
CA ALA A 131 29.38 47.31 15.38
C ALA A 131 28.80 48.58 16.03
N LEU A 132 27.49 48.60 16.32
CA LEU A 132 26.80 49.73 16.94
C LEU A 132 27.11 49.94 18.43
N ALA A 133 27.67 48.93 19.10
CA ALA A 133 28.10 49.03 20.50
C ALA A 133 29.31 49.96 20.71
N GLN A 134 30.04 50.32 19.64
CA GLN A 134 31.12 51.31 19.71
C GLN A 134 30.56 52.73 19.96
N THR A 135 31.35 53.56 20.66
CA THR A 135 30.90 54.82 21.27
C THR A 135 30.44 55.89 20.26
N ASP A 136 31.04 55.92 19.06
CA ASP A 136 30.74 56.90 18.00
C ASP A 136 29.65 56.46 17.01
N SER A 137 29.31 55.17 16.97
CA SER A 137 28.39 54.59 15.96
C SER A 137 26.90 54.86 16.20
N LYS A 138 26.50 55.31 17.40
CA LYS A 138 25.09 55.56 17.75
C LYS A 138 24.50 56.73 16.97
N HIS A 139 25.29 57.78 16.71
CA HIS A 139 24.86 58.94 15.93
C HIS A 139 24.81 58.63 14.42
N ALA A 140 25.69 57.78 13.91
CA ALA A 140 25.65 57.32 12.51
C ALA A 140 24.41 56.46 12.23
N ALA A 141 24.01 55.62 13.19
CA ALA A 141 22.82 54.78 13.08
C ALA A 141 21.52 55.58 13.03
N SER A 142 21.39 56.62 13.86
CA SER A 142 20.20 57.49 13.86
C SER A 142 20.08 58.31 12.58
N LEU A 143 21.19 58.80 12.03
CA LEU A 143 21.19 59.46 10.71
C LEU A 143 20.76 58.50 9.60
N THR A 144 21.32 57.28 9.57
CA THR A 144 20.95 56.26 8.57
C THR A 144 19.48 55.87 8.68
N LEU A 145 18.94 55.74 9.90
CA LEU A 145 17.53 55.46 10.13
C LEU A 145 16.64 56.61 9.65
N ALA A 146 17.05 57.86 9.89
CA ALA A 146 16.35 59.04 9.38
C ALA A 146 16.33 59.09 7.85
N GLU A 147 17.46 58.79 7.20
CA GLU A 147 17.55 58.70 5.74
C GLU A 147 16.65 57.59 5.17
N GLN A 148 16.65 56.40 5.77
CA GLN A 148 15.77 55.29 5.36
C GLN A 148 14.29 55.60 5.57
N TYR A 149 13.93 56.26 6.69
CA TYR A 149 12.57 56.70 6.95
C TYR A 149 12.11 57.72 5.90
N VAL A 150 12.92 58.74 5.61
CA VAL A 150 12.62 59.75 4.57
C VAL A 150 12.52 59.09 3.19
N ALA A 151 13.39 58.14 2.86
CA ALA A 151 13.34 57.40 1.60
C ALA A 151 12.08 56.51 1.48
N ALA A 152 11.69 55.82 2.56
CA ALA A 152 10.46 55.03 2.61
C ALA A 152 9.22 55.92 2.52
N PHE A 153 9.23 57.07 3.19
CA PHE A 153 8.17 58.08 3.12
C PHE A 153 8.05 58.66 1.71
N ASN A 154 9.17 58.94 1.03
CA ASN A 154 9.18 59.39 -0.37
C ASN A 154 8.58 58.32 -1.30
N LYS A 155 8.92 57.04 -1.11
CA LYS A 155 8.30 55.93 -1.86
C LYS A 155 6.79 55.87 -1.60
N LEU A 156 6.34 55.98 -0.35
CA LEU A 156 4.91 55.97 0.01
C LEU A 156 4.16 57.17 -0.59
N ALA A 157 4.76 58.36 -0.57
CA ALA A 157 4.20 59.59 -1.14
C ALA A 157 4.08 59.53 -2.67
N ARG A 158 4.88 58.69 -3.36
CA ARG A 158 4.77 58.45 -4.81
C ARG A 158 3.69 57.42 -5.17
N THR A 159 3.46 56.39 -4.36
CA THR A 159 2.49 55.32 -4.68
C THR A 159 1.06 55.60 -4.20
N ASN A 160 0.87 56.39 -3.13
CA ASN A 160 -0.46 56.72 -2.59
C ASN A 160 -0.68 58.24 -2.57
N ASN A 161 -1.43 58.76 -3.55
CA ASN A 161 -1.75 60.20 -3.70
C ASN A 161 -2.81 60.72 -2.69
N THR A 162 -3.30 59.87 -1.78
CA THR A 162 -4.31 60.23 -0.78
C THR A 162 -3.74 60.07 0.62
N LEU A 163 -3.05 61.10 1.09
CA LEU A 163 -2.65 61.21 2.48
C LEU A 163 -3.86 61.73 3.28
N ILE A 164 -4.62 60.82 3.89
CA ILE A 164 -5.68 61.19 4.84
C ILE A 164 -4.98 61.64 6.12
N LEU A 165 -4.67 62.94 6.19
CA LEU A 165 -4.30 63.59 7.44
C LEU A 165 -5.58 63.74 8.27
N PRO A 166 -5.67 63.16 9.48
CA PRO A 166 -6.74 63.51 10.39
C PRO A 166 -6.69 65.03 10.63
N ALA A 167 -7.84 65.69 10.64
CA ALA A 167 -7.95 67.15 10.78
C ALA A 167 -7.29 67.73 12.05
N ASN A 168 -6.86 66.88 12.99
CA ASN A 168 -5.99 67.22 14.12
C ASN A 168 -4.56 66.72 13.91
N ALA A 169 -3.79 67.39 13.03
CA ALA A 169 -2.35 67.17 12.89
C ALA A 169 -1.51 67.72 14.08
N GLY A 170 -2.15 68.29 15.11
CA GLY A 170 -1.49 68.85 16.29
C GLY A 170 -1.30 67.87 17.47
N ASP A 171 -2.11 66.81 17.57
CA ASP A 171 -2.12 65.94 18.75
C ASP A 171 -1.44 64.59 18.47
N VAL A 172 -0.13 64.63 18.24
CA VAL A 172 0.73 63.43 18.15
C VAL A 172 0.58 62.55 19.41
N SER A 173 0.31 63.16 20.56
CA SER A 173 0.07 62.47 21.84
C SER A 173 -1.11 61.51 21.81
N ASN A 174 -2.20 61.82 21.09
CA ASN A 174 -3.37 60.94 21.03
C ASN A 174 -3.15 59.75 20.10
N LEU A 175 -2.39 59.95 19.02
CA LEU A 175 -1.97 58.88 18.11
C LEU A 175 -1.01 57.91 18.80
N VAL A 176 -0.04 58.44 19.56
CA VAL A 176 0.88 57.63 20.36
C VAL A 176 0.13 56.89 21.47
N ALA A 177 -0.83 57.53 22.15
CA ALA A 177 -1.65 56.87 23.17
C ALA A 177 -2.49 55.71 22.61
N GLN A 178 -3.12 55.89 21.44
CA GLN A 178 -3.85 54.82 20.75
C GLN A 178 -2.93 53.71 20.24
N ALA A 179 -1.74 54.06 19.72
CA ALA A 179 -0.77 53.05 19.30
C ALA A 179 -0.23 52.25 20.50
N MET A 180 0.01 52.91 21.64
CA MET A 180 0.47 52.26 22.88
C MET A 180 -0.62 51.40 23.52
N SER A 181 -1.89 51.76 23.41
CA SER A 181 -3.00 50.92 23.88
C SER A 181 -3.22 49.70 22.99
N ILE A 182 -3.03 49.83 21.67
CA ILE A 182 -3.03 48.69 20.75
C ILE A 182 -1.80 47.80 21.03
N TYR A 183 -0.63 48.37 21.27
CA TYR A 183 0.57 47.60 21.62
C TYR A 183 0.40 46.85 22.94
N SER A 184 -0.15 47.48 23.98
CA SER A 184 -0.40 46.83 25.27
C SER A 184 -1.49 45.76 25.19
N THR A 185 -2.54 45.96 24.38
CA THR A 185 -3.57 44.93 24.17
C THR A 185 -3.06 43.78 23.32
N VAL A 186 -2.26 44.02 22.28
CA VAL A 186 -1.65 42.97 21.44
C VAL A 186 -0.61 42.18 22.23
N THR A 187 0.20 42.84 23.05
CA THR A 187 1.14 42.15 23.95
C THR A 187 0.38 41.34 25.00
N ALA A 188 -0.65 41.89 25.64
CA ALA A 188 -1.50 41.14 26.57
C ALA A 188 -2.21 39.94 25.90
N HIS A 189 -2.71 40.09 24.68
CA HIS A 189 -3.32 39.01 23.89
C HIS A 189 -2.28 37.96 23.48
N ASN A 190 -1.06 38.34 23.15
CA ASN A 190 0.03 37.39 22.87
C ASN A 190 0.46 36.64 24.12
N THR A 191 0.49 37.28 25.29
CA THR A 191 0.78 36.61 26.57
C THR A 191 -0.34 35.64 26.94
N GLN A 192 -1.61 36.01 26.74
CA GLN A 192 -2.75 35.09 26.92
C GLN A 192 -2.75 33.95 25.90
N LYS A 193 -2.40 34.21 24.64
CA LYS A 193 -2.27 33.16 23.61
C LYS A 193 -1.11 32.21 23.90
N ALA A 194 0.00 32.70 24.46
CA ALA A 194 1.12 31.87 24.89
C ALA A 194 0.78 31.00 26.12
N LEU A 195 0.00 31.53 27.08
CA LEU A 195 -0.49 30.76 28.23
C LEU A 195 -1.53 29.71 27.80
N ASN A 196 -2.47 30.09 26.93
CA ASN A 196 -3.48 29.16 26.38
C ASN A 196 -2.87 28.11 25.43
N GLN A 197 -1.75 28.40 24.74
CA GLN A 197 -1.04 27.40 23.92
C GLN A 197 -0.22 26.42 24.77
N ALA A 198 0.21 26.82 25.98
CA ALA A 198 0.86 25.91 26.92
C ALA A 198 -0.16 24.98 27.60
N GLU A 199 -1.31 25.48 28.05
CA GLU A 199 -2.37 24.63 28.62
C GLU A 199 -3.04 23.71 27.57
N ASN A 200 -3.22 24.18 26.33
CA ASN A 200 -3.89 23.41 25.27
C ASN A 200 -2.97 22.39 24.56
N SER A 201 -1.75 22.18 25.07
CA SER A 201 -0.82 21.14 24.59
C SER A 201 -0.89 19.84 25.41
N GLN A 202 -1.77 19.77 26.42
CA GLN A 202 -2.00 18.58 27.25
C GLN A 202 -3.29 17.79 26.91
N ASP A 203 -4.14 18.29 26.01
CA ASP A 203 -5.40 17.63 25.61
C ASP A 203 -5.43 17.09 24.18
N TYR A 204 -4.29 17.02 23.48
CA TYR A 204 -4.17 16.21 22.26
C TYR A 204 -3.71 14.80 22.64
N GLU A 205 -4.67 13.92 22.95
CA GLU A 205 -4.41 12.48 22.88
C GLU A 205 -4.11 12.12 21.42
N ASP A 206 -2.82 11.94 21.12
CA ASP A 206 -2.38 11.39 19.84
C ASP A 206 -2.96 9.97 19.70
N PRO A 207 -3.83 9.69 18.70
CA PRO A 207 -4.42 8.36 18.51
C PRO A 207 -3.37 7.27 18.24
N LEU A 208 -2.11 7.63 17.95
CA LEU A 208 -1.00 6.68 17.82
C LEU A 208 -0.38 6.27 19.17
N VAL A 209 -0.48 7.12 20.22
CA VAL A 209 0.04 6.81 21.56
C VAL A 209 -0.91 5.90 22.33
N THR A 210 -2.23 6.08 22.17
CA THR A 210 -3.24 5.18 22.76
C THR A 210 -3.25 3.80 22.09
N LEU A 211 -2.96 3.72 20.79
CA LEU A 211 -2.74 2.44 20.10
C LEU A 211 -1.54 1.67 20.68
N ASN A 212 -0.42 2.35 20.97
CA ASN A 212 0.75 1.72 21.57
C ASN A 212 0.53 1.29 23.04
N ALA A 213 -0.21 2.08 23.83
CA ALA A 213 -0.57 1.74 25.20
C ALA A 213 -1.58 0.57 25.29
N LEU A 214 -2.47 0.42 24.30
CA LEU A 214 -3.34 -0.73 24.16
C LEU A 214 -2.60 -1.98 23.66
N THR A 215 -1.51 -1.83 22.89
CA THR A 215 -0.65 -2.96 22.51
C THR A 215 0.23 -3.47 23.66
N GLU A 216 0.62 -2.62 24.63
CA GLU A 216 1.32 -3.09 25.84
C GLU A 216 0.39 -3.86 26.80
N LYS A 217 -0.92 -3.57 26.80
CA LYS A 217 -1.95 -4.37 27.47
C LYS A 217 -2.71 -5.23 26.47
N GLY A 218 -2.02 -6.23 25.92
CA GLY A 218 -2.47 -7.17 24.89
C GLY A 218 -3.96 -7.56 24.91
N SER A 219 -4.79 -6.70 24.32
CA SER A 219 -6.21 -6.95 24.06
C SER A 219 -6.67 -6.06 22.91
N THR A 220 -7.33 -6.68 21.93
CA THR A 220 -8.00 -5.95 20.85
C THR A 220 -9.37 -5.46 21.30
N MET A 221 -9.96 -4.51 20.57
CA MET A 221 -11.28 -3.89 20.82
C MET A 221 -12.47 -4.88 20.89
N ALA A 222 -12.25 -6.18 20.69
CA ALA A 222 -13.23 -7.27 20.82
C ALA A 222 -12.97 -8.21 22.03
N GLY A 223 -12.00 -7.91 22.90
CA GLY A 223 -11.71 -8.71 24.09
C GLY A 223 -10.89 -9.99 23.84
N GLN A 224 -10.30 -10.16 22.65
CA GLN A 224 -9.37 -11.25 22.35
C GLN A 224 -7.92 -10.76 22.34
N ALA A 225 -7.02 -11.59 22.89
CA ALA A 225 -5.60 -11.32 23.01
C ALA A 225 -4.94 -11.18 21.62
N VAL A 226 -4.04 -10.20 21.49
CA VAL A 226 -3.23 -10.01 20.27
C VAL A 226 -2.17 -11.13 20.23
N PRO A 227 -2.04 -11.88 19.11
CA PRO A 227 -1.02 -12.91 19.00
C PRO A 227 0.38 -12.30 19.01
N ARG A 228 1.31 -12.90 19.75
CA ARG A 228 2.73 -12.50 19.72
C ARG A 228 3.38 -13.05 18.45
N GLU A 229 4.50 -12.47 18.01
CA GLU A 229 5.26 -12.94 16.83
C GLU A 229 5.71 -14.42 16.91
N ASP A 230 5.56 -15.04 18.08
CA ASP A 230 5.84 -16.46 18.33
C ASP A 230 4.62 -17.39 18.18
N ASP A 231 3.41 -16.86 17.95
CA ASP A 231 2.20 -17.68 17.86
C ASP A 231 2.11 -18.37 16.49
N SER A 232 1.94 -19.70 16.53
CA SER A 232 2.09 -20.57 15.37
C SER A 232 1.02 -20.32 14.30
N LEU A 233 1.46 -20.08 13.06
CA LEU A 233 0.65 -20.00 11.82
C LEU A 233 -0.33 -21.18 11.61
N ALA A 234 -0.18 -22.27 12.36
CA ALA A 234 -1.01 -23.46 12.31
C ALA A 234 -2.44 -23.28 12.87
N GLU A 235 -2.74 -22.18 13.55
CA GLU A 235 -4.11 -21.89 14.03
C GLU A 235 -5.05 -21.32 12.96
N TYR A 236 -4.55 -21.00 11.77
CA TYR A 236 -5.34 -20.29 10.75
C TYR A 236 -5.73 -21.11 9.50
N PHE A 237 -5.34 -22.39 9.42
CA PHE A 237 -5.67 -23.26 8.28
C PHE A 237 -6.80 -24.22 8.64
N SER A 238 -7.87 -24.22 7.83
CA SER A 238 -9.07 -25.06 8.03
C SER A 238 -8.89 -26.51 7.58
N ASP A 239 -7.86 -26.80 6.77
CA ASP A 239 -7.56 -28.13 6.25
C ASP A 239 -6.39 -28.77 7.04
N ASP A 240 -6.64 -29.95 7.60
CA ASP A 240 -5.70 -30.67 8.47
C ASP A 240 -4.36 -31.01 7.78
N GLU A 241 -4.38 -31.23 6.45
CA GLU A 241 -3.18 -31.55 5.67
C GLU A 241 -2.25 -30.33 5.47
N GLU A 242 -2.80 -29.12 5.42
CA GLU A 242 -2.02 -27.88 5.31
C GLU A 242 -1.41 -27.47 6.66
N ARG A 243 -2.08 -27.80 7.77
CA ARG A 243 -1.57 -27.58 9.13
C ARG A 243 -0.31 -28.40 9.39
N GLU A 244 -0.28 -29.67 8.99
CA GLU A 244 0.91 -30.51 9.15
C GLU A 244 2.11 -29.99 8.36
N LYS A 245 1.90 -29.55 7.11
CA LYS A 245 2.96 -28.94 6.29
C LYS A 245 3.51 -27.66 6.91
N ALA A 246 2.64 -26.80 7.46
CA ALA A 246 3.06 -25.56 8.13
C ALA A 246 3.88 -25.84 9.40
N LEU A 247 3.50 -26.85 10.19
CA LEU A 247 4.21 -27.28 11.40
C LEU A 247 5.60 -27.84 11.07
N GLN A 248 5.71 -28.59 9.98
CA GLN A 248 6.97 -29.13 9.52
C GLN A 248 7.91 -28.03 9.01
N ALA A 249 7.39 -27.07 8.25
CA ALA A 249 8.15 -25.91 7.79
C ALA A 249 8.63 -25.01 8.94
N GLN A 250 7.85 -24.88 10.03
CA GLN A 250 8.28 -24.17 11.23
C GLN A 250 9.41 -24.91 11.97
N LYS A 251 9.31 -26.24 12.11
CA LYS A 251 10.37 -27.05 12.70
C LYS A 251 11.68 -26.92 11.91
N GLU A 252 11.62 -27.03 10.59
CA GLU A 252 12.79 -26.87 9.73
C GLU A 252 13.43 -25.47 9.85
N LYS A 253 12.63 -24.40 9.90
CA LYS A 253 13.15 -23.04 10.10
C LYS A 253 13.81 -22.87 11.47
N LYS A 254 13.23 -23.48 12.51
CA LYS A 254 13.78 -23.42 13.87
C LYS A 254 15.09 -24.19 13.97
N ASP A 255 15.19 -25.36 13.34
CA ASP A 255 16.42 -26.16 13.29
C ASP A 255 17.51 -25.45 12.48
N GLN A 256 17.15 -24.78 11.38
CA GLN A 256 18.08 -23.94 10.62
C GLN A 256 18.60 -22.74 11.42
N HIS A 257 17.75 -22.14 12.26
CA HIS A 257 18.14 -21.05 13.14
C HIS A 257 19.06 -21.53 14.27
N LEU A 258 18.80 -22.72 14.83
CA LEU A 258 19.64 -23.34 15.85
C LEU A 258 21.04 -23.69 15.29
N HIS A 259 21.10 -24.26 14.09
CA HIS A 259 22.37 -24.57 13.42
C HIS A 259 23.19 -23.34 13.02
N LYS A 260 22.56 -22.19 12.79
CA LYS A 260 23.29 -20.92 12.58
C LYS A 260 23.92 -20.43 13.88
N LEU A 261 23.22 -20.55 15.01
CA LEU A 261 23.75 -20.18 16.33
C LEU A 261 24.92 -21.06 16.77
N GLU A 262 24.92 -22.36 16.46
CA GLU A 262 26.03 -23.27 16.78
C GLU A 262 27.28 -23.09 15.89
N ARG A 263 27.15 -22.43 14.73
CA ARG A 263 28.29 -22.13 13.84
C ARG A 263 29.00 -20.84 14.18
N ASP A 264 28.33 -19.93 14.91
CA ASP A 264 28.83 -18.60 15.25
C ASP A 264 29.42 -18.53 16.68
N THR A 265 29.57 -19.67 17.37
CA THR A 265 30.25 -19.82 18.68
C THR A 265 31.47 -20.72 18.58
#